data_AF-A0A6V8KIC3-F1
#
_entry.id   AF-A0A6V8KIC3-F1
#
_cell.length_a   1.000
_cell.length_b   1.000
_cell.length_c   1.000
_cell.angle_alpha   90.00
_cell.angle_beta   90.00
_cell.angle_gamma   90.00
#
_symmetry.space_group_name_H-M   'P 1'
#
loop_
_entity.id
_entity.type
_entity.pdbx_description
1 polymer ?
#
loop_
_entity_poly.entity_id
_entity_poly.type
_entity_poly.pdbx_seq_one_letter_code
_entity_poly.pdbx_strand_id
1 'polypeptide(L)' 'MLIMELVHRRWWNGHYGRMARRDVVIFIDGDTWRVEAWEGGREGRVRAWAPPDEEECLLLADDLMSDSEGWRELPTSRP' A
#
# COMPACT_ATOMS: atom_id res chain seq x y z
N MET A 1 3.57 16.56 17.60
CA MET A 1 4.03 15.18 17.33
C MET A 1 3.72 14.91 15.88
N LEU A 2 4.70 15.12 14.99
CA LEU A 2 4.50 14.89 13.56
C LEU A 2 4.73 13.40 13.33
N ILE A 3 3.67 12.65 13.08
CA ILE A 3 3.78 11.26 12.63
C ILE A 3 4.36 11.35 11.21
N MET A 4 5.64 10.98 11.05
CA MET A 4 6.31 11.03 9.75
C MET A 4 6.05 9.72 9.02
N GLU A 5 5.04 9.72 8.16
CA GLU A 5 4.78 8.61 7.24
C GLU A 5 5.70 8.77 6.01
N LEU A 6 6.70 7.90 5.88
CA LEU A 6 7.53 7.82 4.68
C LEU A 6 7.01 6.72 3.77
N VAL A 7 6.35 7.10 2.66
CA VAL A 7 5.95 6.12 1.64
C VAL A 7 7.18 5.50 1.01
N HIS A 8 7.32 4.19 1.19
CA HIS A 8 8.43 3.41 0.64
C HIS A 8 8.09 2.93 -0.77
N ARG A 9 6.90 2.34 -0.95
CA ARG A 9 6.39 1.86 -2.24
C ARG A 9 4.87 1.94 -2.30
N ARG A 10 4.32 2.05 -3.50
CA ARG A 10 2.88 2.04 -3.72
C ARG A 10 2.54 1.40 -5.05
N TRP A 11 1.47 0.62 -5.06
CA TRP A 11 0.91 0.01 -6.25
C TRP A 11 -0.57 0.34 -6.39
N TRP A 12 -1.04 0.35 -7.64
CA TRP A 12 -2.44 0.53 -7.99
C TRP A 12 -2.82 -0.45 -9.10
N ASN A 13 -3.98 -1.11 -8.98
CA ASN A 13 -4.43 -2.14 -9.92
C ASN A 13 -4.93 -1.62 -11.29
N GLY A 14 -4.78 -0.33 -11.56
CA GLY A 14 -5.12 0.25 -12.85
C GLY A 14 -6.60 0.58 -13.06
N HIS A 15 -7.46 0.31 -12.08
CA HIS A 15 -8.89 0.63 -12.14
C HIS A 15 -9.19 1.96 -11.45
N TYR A 16 -9.92 2.85 -12.13
CA TYR A 16 -10.29 4.17 -11.60
C TYR A 16 -11.62 4.18 -10.83
N GLY A 17 -12.52 3.25 -11.10
CA GLY A 17 -13.83 3.19 -10.45
C GLY A 17 -13.74 2.74 -9.00
N ARG A 18 -14.47 3.41 -8.10
CA ARG A 18 -14.44 3.15 -6.64
C ARG A 18 -14.68 1.69 -6.24
N MET A 19 -15.50 0.94 -6.98
CA MET A 19 -15.75 -0.47 -6.65
C MET A 19 -14.61 -1.41 -7.05
N ALA A 20 -13.82 -1.03 -8.07
CA ALA A 20 -12.80 -1.88 -8.65
C ALA A 20 -11.36 -1.42 -8.31
N ARG A 21 -11.19 -0.16 -7.87
CA ARG A 21 -9.90 0.41 -7.52
C ARG A 21 -9.32 -0.29 -6.31
N ARG A 22 -8.09 -0.79 -6.44
CA ARG A 22 -7.29 -1.31 -5.33
C ARG A 22 -5.94 -0.61 -5.30
N ASP A 23 -5.48 -0.25 -4.11
CA ASP A 23 -4.14 0.29 -3.89
C ASP A 23 -3.45 -0.56 -2.80
N VAL A 24 -2.14 -0.79 -2.93
CA VAL A 24 -1.30 -1.36 -1.87
C VAL A 24 -0.19 -0.37 -1.58
N VAL A 25 0.08 -0.07 -0.32
CA VAL A 25 1.08 0.92 0.10
C VAL A 25 1.96 0.31 1.16
N ILE A 26 3.27 0.46 1.01
CA ILE A 26 4.25 0.23 2.08
C ILE A 26 4.75 1.59 2.52
N PHE A 27 4.75 1.83 3.82
CA PHE A 27 5.31 3.04 4.40
C PHE A 27 5.96 2.75 5.76
N ILE A 28 6.81 3.66 6.19
CA ILE A 28 7.41 3.64 7.52
C ILE A 28 6.70 4.71 8.35
N ASP A 29 6.15 4.28 9.49
CA ASP A 29 5.55 5.12 10.52
C ASP A 29 6.48 5.16 11.74
N GLY A 30 7.26 6.23 11.84
CA GLY A 30 8.36 6.31 12.81
C GLY A 30 9.45 5.29 12.51
N ASP A 31 9.53 4.24 13.32
CA ASP A 31 10.45 3.09 13.13
C ASP A 31 9.70 1.79 12.75
N THR A 32 8.39 1.88 12.50
CA THR A 32 7.53 0.71 12.23
C THR A 32 7.21 0.61 10.76
N TRP A 33 7.47 -0.55 10.17
CA TRP A 33 6.99 -0.88 8.83
C TRP A 33 5.48 -1.09 8.82
N ARG A 34 4.81 -0.56 7.79
CA ARG A 34 3.37 -0.68 7.59
C ARG A 34 3.07 -1.08 6.15
N VAL A 35 2.10 -1.99 6.01
CA VAL A 35 1.48 -2.34 4.73
C VAL A 35 0.01 -2.02 4.83
N GLU A 36 -0.53 -1.29 3.85
CA GLU A 36 -1.96 -1.02 3.74
C GLU A 36 -2.51 -1.47 2.39
N ALA A 37 -3.69 -2.09 2.41
CA ALA A 37 -4.49 -2.41 1.23
C ALA A 37 -5.78 -1.59 1.26
N TRP A 38 -6.04 -0.83 0.20
CA TRP A 38 -7.19 0.04 0.06
C TRP A 38 -8.15 -0.50 -0.99
N GLU A 39 -9.42 -0.70 -0.62
CA GLU A 39 -10.51 -1.04 -1.54
C GLU A 39 -11.38 0.19 -1.79
N GLY A 40 -11.29 0.73 -3.01
CA GLY A 40 -11.97 1.95 -3.43
C GLY A 40 -11.19 3.25 -3.22
N GLY A 41 -9.86 3.14 -3.09
CA GLY A 41 -8.96 4.29 -2.91
C GLY A 41 -8.95 4.81 -1.47
N ARG A 42 -8.48 6.05 -1.28
CA ARG A 42 -8.25 6.68 0.04
C ARG A 42 -9.48 6.77 0.95
N GLU A 43 -10.67 6.88 0.36
CA GLU A 43 -11.96 6.92 1.09
C GLU A 43 -12.63 5.54 1.14
N GLY A 44 -11.85 4.51 0.81
CA GLY A 44 -12.25 3.12 0.74
C GLY A 44 -12.08 2.39 2.07
N ARG A 45 -12.24 1.07 2.02
CA ARG A 45 -11.89 0.22 3.17
C ARG A 45 -10.38 0.07 3.21
N VAL A 46 -9.80 0.21 4.40
CA VAL A 46 -8.38 0.03 4.64
C VAL A 46 -8.18 -1.22 5.48
N ARG A 47 -7.31 -2.12 5.03
CA ARG A 47 -6.72 -3.19 5.84
C ARG A 47 -5.24 -2.85 6.04
N ALA A 48 -4.75 -2.98 7.26
CA ALA A 48 -3.39 -2.57 7.62
C ALA A 48 -2.68 -3.67 8.41
N TRP A 49 -1.38 -3.81 8.17
CA TRP A 49 -0.48 -4.75 8.83
C TRP A 49 0.82 -4.05 9.22
N ALA A 50 1.55 -4.62 10.18
CA ALA A 50 2.86 -4.13 10.60
C ALA A 50 3.88 -5.28 10.62
N PRO A 51 4.37 -5.72 9.45
CA PRO A 51 5.44 -6.72 9.39
C PRO A 51 6.74 -6.19 10.02
N PRO A 52 7.67 -7.07 10.42
CA PRO A 52 8.86 -6.67 11.18
C PRO A 52 9.90 -5.91 10.35
N ASP A 53 9.94 -6.11 9.03
CA ASP A 53 10.94 -5.55 8.13
C ASP A 53 10.43 -5.36 6.69
N GLU A 54 11.29 -4.81 5.83
CA GLU A 54 10.98 -4.53 4.42
C GLU A 54 10.67 -5.80 3.62
N GLU A 55 11.37 -6.90 3.86
CA GLU A 55 11.24 -8.14 3.10
C GLU A 55 9.86 -8.76 3.32
N GLU A 56 9.45 -8.86 4.59
CA GLU A 56 8.10 -9.32 4.96
C GLU A 56 7.01 -8.38 4.44
N CYS A 57 7.27 -7.07 4.36
CA CYS A 57 6.35 -6.12 3.72
C CYS A 57 6.18 -6.38 2.23
N LEU A 58 7.27 -6.68 1.52
CA LEU A 58 7.24 -6.98 0.09
C LEU A 58 6.52 -8.30 -0.20
N LEU A 59 6.76 -9.34 0.61
CA LEU A 59 6.05 -10.62 0.50
C LEU A 59 4.54 -10.45 0.72
N LEU A 60 4.16 -9.70 1.76
CA LEU A 60 2.75 -9.40 2.01
C LEU A 60 2.13 -8.56 0.88
N ALA A 61 2.86 -7.58 0.35
CA ALA A 61 2.38 -6.78 -0.78
C ALA A 61 2.16 -7.66 -2.03
N ASP A 62 3.07 -8.59 -2.32
CA ASP A 62 2.92 -9.54 -3.43
C ASP A 62 1.67 -10.43 -3.27
N ASP A 63 1.45 -10.99 -2.08
CA ASP A 63 0.25 -11.77 -1.75
C ASP A 63 -1.03 -10.93 -1.93
N LEU A 64 -1.05 -9.70 -1.43
CA LEU A 64 -2.18 -8.78 -1.58
C LEU A 64 -2.47 -8.40 -3.05
N MET A 65 -1.45 -8.40 -3.89
CA MET A 65 -1.58 -8.12 -5.32
C MET A 65 -1.96 -9.35 -6.14
N SER A 66 -1.88 -10.56 -5.59
CA SER A 66 -2.12 -11.82 -6.32
C SER A 66 -3.55 -11.99 -6.84
N ASP A 67 -4.56 -11.31 -6.27
CA ASP A 67 -5.98 -11.47 -6.61
C ASP A 67 -6.46 -10.62 -7.80
N SER A 68 -5.59 -9.76 -8.35
CA SER A 68 -5.96 -8.79 -9.39
C SER A 68 -4.86 -8.64 -10.43
N GLU A 69 -5.26 -8.39 -11.66
CA GLU A 69 -4.35 -8.04 -12.73
C GLU A 69 -4.15 -6.52 -12.80
N GLY A 70 -3.17 -6.07 -13.61
CA GLY A 70 -3.02 -4.65 -13.95
C GLY A 70 -2.31 -3.77 -12.91
N TRP A 71 -1.74 -4.37 -11.88
CA TRP A 71 -0.92 -3.67 -10.89
C TRP A 71 0.24 -2.94 -11.55
N ARG A 72 0.42 -1.70 -11.13
CA ARG A 72 1.56 -0.87 -11.51
C ARG A 72 2.10 -0.18 -10.27
N GLU A 73 3.42 -0.17 -10.14
CA GLU A 73 4.09 0.65 -9.13
C GLU A 73 3.90 2.12 -9.51
N LEU A 74 3.42 2.91 -8.56
CA LEU A 74 3.25 4.34 -8.73
C LEU A 74 4.53 5.03 -8.25
N PRO A 75 4.93 6.15 -8.89
CA PRO A 75 6.04 6.95 -8.41
C PRO A 75 5.80 7.33 -6.94
N THR A 76 6.76 7.00 -6.08
CA THR A 76 6.77 7.50 -4.71
C THR A 76 7.26 8.94 -4.74
N SER A 77 6.35 9.85 -5.04
CA SER A 77 6.58 11.26 -4.72
C SER A 77 6.72 11.32 -3.19
N ARG A 78 7.89 11.73 -2.67
CA ARG A 78 7.97 12.22 -1.29
C ARG A 78 6.96 13.37 -1.12
N PRO A 79 6.42 13.59 0.09
CA PRO A 79 5.23 14.41 0.33
C PRO A 79 5.33 15.83 -0.22
#